data_AF-A0AAN7ZWL3-F1
#
_entry.id   AF-A0AAN7ZWL3-F1
#
_cell.length_a   1.000
_cell.length_b   1.000
_cell.length_c   1.000
_cell.angle_alpha   90.00
_cell.angle_beta   90.00
_cell.angle_gamma   90.00
#
_symmetry.space_group_name_H-M   'P 1'
#
loop_
_entity.id
_entity.type
_entity.pdbx_description
1 polymer ?
#
loop_
_entity_poly.entity_id
_entity_poly.type
_entity_poly.pdbx_seq_one_letter_code
_entity_poly.pdbx_strand_id
1 'polypeptide(L)'
;MYTNTIKTLRQIIHEIRCTKPQGSLKDNSFIRYLFDQYRIFNTTDQQVCKAKDEVLFTANAYLCYLRSSRMQQQIHDQYHGKGERSVKETANIVGFKLPHDPK
;
A
#
# COMPACT_ATOMS: atom_id res chain seq x y z
N MET A 1 -21.72 9.06 7.03
CA MET A 1 -20.67 8.05 7.30
C MET A 1 -20.22 7.22 6.08
N TYR A 2 -20.81 7.37 4.88
CA TYR A 2 -20.43 6.57 3.69
C TYR A 2 -19.14 6.99 2.96
N THR A 3 -18.64 8.20 3.21
CA THR A 3 -17.48 8.72 2.47
C THR A 3 -16.17 8.05 2.87
N ASN A 4 -16.08 7.50 4.08
CA ASN A 4 -14.84 6.91 4.60
C ASN A 4 -14.58 5.51 4.03
N THR A 5 -15.63 4.68 3.92
CA THR A 5 -15.53 3.32 3.35
C THR A 5 -15.09 3.35 1.88
N ILE A 6 -15.68 4.24 1.07
CA ILE A 6 -15.33 4.40 -0.34
C ILE A 6 -13.90 4.94 -0.50
N LYS A 7 -13.47 5.85 0.40
CA LYS A 7 -12.08 6.35 0.42
C LYS A 7 -11.10 5.22 0.72
N THR A 8 -11.35 4.41 1.76
CA THR A 8 -10.50 3.27 2.10
C THR A 8 -10.43 2.27 0.95
N LEU A 9 -11.56 1.93 0.32
CA LEU A 9 -11.61 1.05 -0.85
C LEU A 9 -10.73 1.57 -2.00
N ARG A 10 -10.86 2.86 -2.33
CA ARG A 10 -10.06 3.50 -3.40
C ARG A 10 -8.56 3.45 -3.07
N GLN A 11 -8.19 3.66 -1.81
CA GLN A 11 -6.80 3.59 -1.38
C GLN A 11 -6.25 2.16 -1.45
N ILE A 12 -7.03 1.15 -1.08
CA ILE A 12 -6.63 -0.27 -1.22
C ILE A 12 -6.40 -0.61 -2.70
N ILE A 13 -7.32 -0.22 -3.58
CA ILE A 13 -7.18 -0.43 -5.04
C ILE A 13 -5.93 0.28 -5.58
N HIS A 14 -5.60 1.46 -5.06
CA HIS A 14 -4.39 2.19 -5.45
C HIS A 14 -3.12 1.41 -5.05
N GLU A 15 -3.01 0.92 -3.82
CA GLU A 15 -1.85 0.12 -3.38
C GLU A 15 -1.72 -1.19 -4.17
N ILE A 16 -2.82 -1.84 -4.52
CA ILE A 16 -2.80 -3.04 -5.38
C ILE A 16 -2.25 -2.70 -6.77
N ARG A 17 -2.57 -1.52 -7.32
CA ARG A 17 -2.03 -1.08 -8.60
C ARG A 17 -0.53 -0.80 -8.53
N CYS A 18 -0.06 -0.22 -7.42
CA CYS A 18 1.35 0.04 -7.21
C CYS A 18 2.19 -1.25 -7.08
N THR A 19 1.60 -2.33 -6.56
CA THR A 19 2.30 -3.61 -6.37
C THR A 19 2.26 -4.53 -7.60
N LYS A 20 1.19 -4.46 -8.42
CA LYS A 20 1.07 -5.23 -9.67
C LYS A 20 0.57 -4.34 -10.81
N PRO A 21 1.47 -3.73 -11.61
CA PRO A 21 1.08 -2.91 -12.75
C PRO A 21 0.58 -3.73 -13.96
N GLN A 22 0.80 -5.04 -13.98
CA GLN A 22 0.50 -5.92 -15.12
C GLN A 22 -0.82 -6.66 -14.92
N GLY A 23 -1.85 -6.28 -15.68
CA GLY A 23 -3.15 -6.98 -15.74
C GLY A 23 -4.35 -6.04 -15.65
N SER A 24 -5.49 -6.44 -16.23
CA SER A 24 -6.71 -5.67 -16.12
C SER A 24 -7.23 -5.70 -14.68
N LEU A 25 -7.66 -4.54 -14.17
CA LEU A 25 -8.21 -4.40 -12.81
C LEU A 25 -9.42 -5.32 -12.56
N LYS A 26 -10.11 -5.71 -13.64
CA LYS A 26 -11.31 -6.56 -13.62
C LYS A 26 -10.98 -8.05 -13.53
N ASP A 27 -9.81 -8.46 -13.98
CA ASP A 27 -9.35 -9.86 -13.94
C ASP A 27 -8.72 -10.23 -12.60
N ASN A 28 -8.45 -9.23 -11.76
CA ASN A 28 -7.95 -9.46 -10.42
C ASN A 28 -9.09 -9.96 -9.51
N SER A 29 -9.08 -11.28 -9.23
CA SER A 29 -10.03 -11.95 -8.35
C SER A 29 -10.12 -11.31 -6.97
N PHE A 30 -9.03 -10.74 -6.46
CA PHE A 30 -9.00 -10.03 -5.18
C PHE A 30 -9.83 -8.74 -5.21
N ILE A 31 -9.77 -7.99 -6.31
CA ILE A 31 -10.53 -6.74 -6.45
C ILE A 31 -12.03 -7.04 -6.58
N ARG A 32 -12.40 -8.09 -7.33
CA ARG A 32 -13.78 -8.57 -7.39
C ARG A 32 -14.31 -8.97 -6.01
N TYR A 33 -13.56 -9.80 -5.29
CA TYR A 33 -13.91 -10.19 -3.92
C TYR A 33 -14.09 -8.96 -3.01
N LEU A 34 -13.20 -7.98 -3.09
CA LEU A 34 -13.29 -6.76 -2.30
C LEU A 34 -14.57 -5.97 -2.61
N PHE A 35 -14.96 -5.83 -3.89
CA PHE A 35 -16.22 -5.20 -4.27
C PHE A 35 -17.44 -5.97 -3.74
N ASP A 36 -17.43 -7.30 -3.81
CA ASP A 36 -18.53 -8.14 -3.31
C ASP A 36 -18.68 -8.00 -1.80
N GLN A 37 -17.58 -8.03 -1.05
CA GLN A 37 -17.59 -7.81 0.40
C GLN A 37 -18.17 -6.43 0.74
N TYR A 38 -17.66 -5.36 0.10
CA TYR A 38 -18.15 -4.01 0.35
C TYR A 38 -19.64 -3.83 -0.02
N ARG A 39 -20.14 -4.58 -1.02
CA ARG A 39 -21.56 -4.56 -1.39
C ARG A 39 -22.42 -5.25 -0.33
N ILE A 40 -22.00 -6.41 0.17
CA ILE A 40 -22.72 -7.16 1.23
C ILE A 40 -22.89 -6.29 2.47
N PHE A 41 -21.80 -5.69 2.96
CA PHE A 41 -21.81 -4.83 4.15
C PHE A 41 -22.55 -3.49 3.97
N ASN A 42 -22.82 -3.08 2.72
CA ASN A 42 -23.63 -1.90 2.41
C ASN A 42 -25.13 -2.19 2.61
N THR A 43 -25.60 -3.37 2.22
CA THR A 43 -27.03 -3.76 2.27
C THR A 43 -27.51 -4.29 3.62
N THR A 44 -26.62 -4.77 4.50
CA THR A 44 -27.00 -5.31 5.81
C THR A 44 -27.23 -4.17 6.81
N ASP A 45 -28.45 -3.61 6.81
CA ASP A 45 -28.84 -2.48 7.67
C ASP A 45 -29.61 -2.86 8.95
N GLN A 46 -30.08 -4.11 9.12
CA GLN A 46 -31.09 -4.40 10.14
C GLN A 46 -30.57 -4.83 11.53
N GLN A 47 -29.29 -5.14 11.75
CA GLN A 47 -28.84 -5.57 13.11
C GLN A 47 -27.43 -5.15 13.59
N VAL A 48 -26.54 -4.56 12.78
CA VAL A 48 -25.12 -4.48 13.22
C VAL A 48 -24.38 -3.23 12.73
N CYS A 49 -24.65 -2.07 13.35
CA CYS A 49 -23.76 -0.90 13.22
C CYS A 49 -22.30 -1.27 13.57
N LYS A 50 -22.11 -2.16 14.55
CA LYS A 50 -20.80 -2.66 14.98
C LYS A 50 -20.05 -3.42 13.88
N ALA A 51 -20.74 -4.22 13.05
CA ALA A 51 -20.08 -4.97 11.97
C ALA A 51 -19.55 -4.05 10.87
N LYS A 52 -20.22 -2.92 10.60
CA LYS A 52 -19.74 -1.93 9.63
C LYS A 52 -18.44 -1.26 10.11
N ASP A 53 -18.36 -0.94 11.39
CA ASP A 53 -17.16 -0.37 12.00
C ASP A 53 -16.01 -1.38 12.07
N GLU A 54 -16.30 -2.65 12.39
CA GLU A 54 -15.31 -3.74 12.38
C GLU A 54 -14.73 -3.95 10.98
N VAL A 55 -15.57 -3.98 9.94
CA VAL A 55 -15.11 -4.12 8.55
C VAL A 55 -14.27 -2.93 8.11
N LEU A 56 -14.65 -1.71 8.47
CA LEU A 56 -13.85 -0.51 8.18
C LEU A 56 -12.50 -0.57 8.90
N PHE A 57 -12.47 -1.01 10.16
CA PHE A 57 -11.24 -1.21 10.91
C PHE A 57 -10.34 -2.25 10.25
N THR A 58 -10.88 -3.41 9.89
CA THR A 58 -10.17 -4.47 9.18
C THR A 58 -9.64 -3.97 7.82
N ALA A 59 -10.44 -3.24 7.05
CA ALA A 59 -10.01 -2.67 5.78
C ALA A 59 -8.86 -1.65 5.96
N ASN A 60 -8.92 -0.82 7.00
CA ASN A 60 -7.84 0.11 7.33
C ASN A 60 -6.56 -0.62 7.78
N ALA A 61 -6.70 -1.73 8.52
CA ALA A 61 -5.56 -2.56 8.90
C ALA A 61 -4.86 -3.17 7.67
N TYR A 62 -5.64 -3.71 6.72
CA TYR A 62 -5.09 -4.20 5.45
C TYR A 62 -4.44 -3.09 4.62
N LEU A 63 -5.05 -1.90 4.56
CA LEU A 63 -4.47 -0.76 3.88
C LEU A 63 -3.11 -0.37 4.49
N CYS A 64 -3.02 -0.34 5.83
CA CYS A 64 -1.77 -0.08 6.55
C CYS A 64 -0.70 -1.14 6.22
N TYR A 65 -1.10 -2.42 6.18
CA TYR A 65 -0.21 -3.51 5.80
C TYR A 65 0.34 -3.36 4.38
N LEU A 66 -0.52 -3.09 3.39
CA LEU A 66 -0.11 -2.90 1.99
C LEU A 66 0.87 -1.72 1.84
N ARG A 67 0.58 -0.59 2.49
CA ARG A 67 1.47 0.57 2.52
C ARG A 67 2.82 0.26 3.13
N SER A 68 2.81 -0.41 4.28
CA SER A 68 4.02 -0.79 5.00
C SER A 68 4.87 -1.75 4.16
N SER A 69 4.24 -2.69 3.44
CA SER A 69 4.95 -3.59 2.53
C SER A 69 5.63 -2.85 1.38
N ARG A 70 4.93 -1.87 0.75
CA ARG A 70 5.53 -1.02 -0.30
C ARG A 70 6.71 -0.20 0.25
N MET A 71 6.55 0.42 1.42
CA MET A 71 7.61 1.18 2.06
C MET A 71 8.80 0.30 2.45
N GLN A 72 8.54 -0.92 2.94
CA GLN A 72 9.57 -1.90 3.26
C GLN A 72 10.36 -2.32 2.02
N GLN A 73 9.72 -2.51 0.87
CA GLN A 73 10.41 -2.74 -0.40
C GLN A 73 11.27 -1.54 -0.81
N GLN A 74 10.77 -0.31 -0.70
CA GLN A 74 11.55 0.89 -1.03
C GLN A 74 12.80 1.03 -0.15
N ILE A 75 12.65 0.83 1.16
CA ILE A 75 13.77 0.86 2.11
C ILE A 75 14.74 -0.28 1.81
N HIS A 76 14.22 -1.48 1.54
CA HIS A 76 15.05 -2.61 1.16
C HIS A 76 15.86 -2.29 -0.11
N ASP A 77 15.24 -1.77 -1.17
CA ASP A 77 15.93 -1.43 -2.41
C ASP A 77 17.01 -0.36 -2.24
N GLN A 78 16.78 0.59 -1.33
CA GLN A 78 17.70 1.68 -1.03
C GLN A 78 18.87 1.25 -0.14
N TYR A 79 18.61 0.44 0.90
CA TYR A 79 19.58 0.16 1.95
C TYR A 79 20.14 -1.26 1.91
N HIS A 80 19.40 -2.25 1.42
CA HIS A 80 19.86 -3.63 1.34
C HIS A 80 21.11 -3.75 0.44
N GLY A 81 22.16 -4.39 0.95
CA GLY A 81 23.41 -4.58 0.24
C GLY A 81 23.17 -5.32 -1.09
N LYS A 82 23.49 -4.67 -2.21
CA LYS A 82 23.45 -5.29 -3.55
C LYS A 82 24.79 -5.90 -3.96
N GLY A 83 25.72 -6.07 -3.02
CA GLY A 83 27.13 -6.41 -3.26
C GLY A 83 28.06 -5.25 -2.88
N GLU A 84 29.26 -5.20 -3.47
CA GLU A 84 30.20 -4.08 -3.30
C GLU A 84 29.64 -2.82 -3.98
N ARG A 85 29.38 -1.78 -3.18
CA ARG A 85 28.93 -0.46 -3.67
C ARG A 85 30.14 0.43 -3.90
N SER A 86 30.03 1.33 -4.88
CA SER A 86 31.06 2.35 -5.10
C SER A 86 31.16 3.32 -3.91
N VAL A 87 32.34 3.91 -3.70
CA VAL A 87 32.58 4.96 -2.69
C VAL A 87 31.59 6.12 -2.87
N LYS A 88 31.28 6.48 -4.12
CA LYS A 88 30.31 7.55 -4.44
C LYS A 88 28.89 7.21 -4.03
N GLU A 89 28.46 5.98 -4.30
CA GLU A 89 27.12 5.51 -3.93
C GLU A 89 26.97 5.43 -2.42
N THR A 90 28.01 4.92 -1.73
CA THR A 90 28.02 4.83 -0.28
C THR A 90 27.96 6.22 0.35
N ALA A 91 28.79 7.17 -0.10
CA ALA A 91 28.80 8.55 0.36
C ALA A 91 27.40 9.20 0.20
N ASN A 92 26.77 9.04 -0.96
CA ASN A 92 25.42 9.58 -1.20
C ASN A 92 24.35 8.97 -0.29
N ILE A 93 24.42 7.66 0.00
CA ILE A 93 23.43 6.98 0.87
C ILE A 93 23.51 7.50 2.31
N VAL A 94 24.71 7.82 2.80
CA VAL A 94 24.91 8.35 4.15
C VAL A 94 24.86 9.88 4.23
N GLY A 95 24.70 10.57 3.10
CA GLY A 95 24.58 12.03 3.03
C GLY A 95 25.90 12.80 2.96
N PHE A 96 27.00 12.15 2.56
CA PHE A 96 28.28 12.80 2.29
C PHE A 96 28.46 13.14 0.80
N LYS A 97 29.09 14.27 0.51
CA LYS A 97 29.59 14.63 -0.82
C LYS A 97 31.03 14.16 -0.99
N LEU A 98 31.46 13.86 -2.22
CA LEU A 98 32.87 13.54 -2.46
C LEU A 98 33.70 14.83 -2.43
N PRO A 99 35.01 14.75 -2.09
CA PRO A 99 35.90 15.92 -2.07
C PRO A 99 35.99 16.67 -3.41
N HIS A 100 35.60 16.03 -4.51
CA HIS A 100 35.61 16.59 -5.86
C HIS A 100 34.24 17.10 -6.34
N ASP A 101 33.17 16.95 -5.55
CA ASP A 101 31.85 17.48 -5.90
C ASP A 101 31.80 19.01 -5.61
N PRO A 102 31.13 19.80 -6.47
CA PRO A 102 30.97 21.23 -6.23
C PRO A 102 30.21 21.50 -4.92
N LYS A 103 30.65 22.53 -4.19
CA LYS A 103 30.08 22.94 -2.91
C LYS A 103 28.61 23.29 -3.02
#